data_AF-A0A3P1Y0L9-F1
#
_entry.id   AF-A0A3P1Y0L9-F1
#
_cell.length_a   1.000
_cell.length_b   1.000
_cell.length_c   1.000
_cell.angle_alpha   90.00
_cell.angle_beta   90.00
_cell.angle_gamma   90.00
#
_symmetry.space_group_name_H-M   'P 1'
#
loop_
_entity.id
_entity.type
_entity.pdbx_description
1 polymer ?
#
loop_
_entity_poly.entity_id
_entity_poly.type
_entity_poly.pdbx_seq_one_letter_code
_entity_poly.pdbx_strand_id
1 'polypeptide(L)'
;MRLLRRTAKTLLLLVGFLTALWTFMPWREVGAFAMSLAASRMERQGMKLAYSNVEPAEGGFIVRDVALSGFTRFTCESLTFRPAFWASLAVLAPVCEVAFTGGTVTMGAPMAFGDGGVVVTASPKEVLLEGLRTDGDFRVQGYLTVDPGRMKIGRAEAELAVPPAFEENLETLVNFLPLVKEPDGRWFLRRAPGEGGTP
;
A
#
# COMPACT_ATOMS: atom_id res chain seq x y z
N MET A 1 41.11 -9.57 19.77
CA MET A 1 40.95 -8.10 19.64
C MET A 1 41.20 -7.54 18.23
N ARG A 2 42.26 -7.92 17.48
CA ARG A 2 42.52 -7.39 16.13
C ARG A 2 41.45 -7.75 15.08
N LEU A 3 40.95 -8.98 15.10
CA LEU A 3 39.84 -9.43 14.24
C LEU A 3 38.56 -8.63 14.51
N LEU A 4 38.15 -8.52 15.77
CA LEU A 4 36.97 -7.75 16.19
C LEU A 4 37.02 -6.28 15.71
N ARG A 5 38.18 -5.63 15.80
CA ARG A 5 38.38 -4.26 15.30
C ARG A 5 38.31 -4.17 13.77
N ARG A 6 38.75 -5.20 13.04
CA ARG A 6 38.64 -5.25 11.57
C ARG A 6 37.18 -5.45 11.16
N THR A 7 36.46 -6.39 11.78
CA THR A 7 35.05 -6.63 11.50
C THR A 7 34.20 -5.39 11.78
N ALA A 8 34.46 -4.70 12.89
CA ALA A 8 33.76 -3.45 13.23
C ALA A 8 34.01 -2.33 12.21
N LYS A 9 35.26 -2.18 11.73
CA LYS A 9 35.58 -1.19 10.67
C LYS A 9 34.90 -1.53 9.35
N THR A 10 34.89 -2.80 8.96
CA THR A 10 34.22 -3.25 7.73
C THR A 10 32.72 -3.03 7.81
N LEU A 11 32.08 -3.35 8.93
CA LEU A 11 30.67 -3.07 9.17
C LEU A 11 30.37 -1.57 9.09
N LEU A 12 31.20 -0.72 9.69
CA LEU A 12 31.00 0.73 9.66
C LEU A 12 31.13 1.29 8.24
N LEU A 13 32.12 0.83 7.47
CA LEU A 13 32.27 1.21 6.06
C LEU A 13 31.10 0.72 5.22
N LEU A 14 30.62 -0.50 5.45
CA LEU A 14 29.48 -1.06 4.74
C LEU A 14 28.20 -0.26 5.02
N VAL A 15 27.93 0.03 6.29
CA VAL A 15 26.79 0.86 6.70
C VAL A 15 26.89 2.24 6.06
N GLY A 16 28.05 2.90 6.14
CA GLY A 16 28.28 4.22 5.52
C GLY A 16 28.06 4.19 4.00
N PHE A 17 28.55 3.16 3.32
CA PHE A 17 28.37 2.98 1.89
C PHE A 17 26.90 2.76 1.51
N LEU A 18 26.18 1.91 2.25
CA LEU A 18 24.76 1.66 2.02
C LEU A 18 23.92 2.92 2.27
N THR A 19 24.22 3.68 3.33
CA THR A 19 23.55 4.94 3.59
C THR A 19 23.83 5.97 2.50
N ALA A 20 25.06 6.05 2.00
CA ALA A 20 25.39 6.96 0.89
C ALA A 20 24.63 6.57 -0.39
N LEU A 21 24.60 5.28 -0.74
CA LEU A 21 23.81 4.79 -1.88
C LEU A 21 22.33 5.15 -1.76
N TRP A 22 21.77 5.06 -0.55
CA TRP A 22 20.39 5.41 -0.28
C TRP A 22 20.11 6.91 -0.42
N THR A 23 20.97 7.74 0.17
CA THR A 23 20.82 9.21 0.15
C THR A 23 21.01 9.78 -1.25
N PHE A 24 21.95 9.24 -2.03
CA PHE A 24 22.24 9.70 -3.39
C PHE A 24 21.49 8.92 -4.47
N MET A 25 20.51 8.10 -4.08
CA MET A 25 19.71 7.36 -5.05
C MET A 25 18.90 8.33 -5.91
N PRO A 26 18.85 8.14 -7.24
CA PRO A 26 18.04 8.95 -8.15
C PRO A 26 16.56 8.57 -7.99
N TRP A 27 15.95 9.00 -6.88
CA TRP A 27 14.61 8.57 -6.47
C TRP A 27 13.52 8.92 -7.48
N ARG A 28 13.68 10.03 -8.21
CA ARG A 28 12.74 10.41 -9.26
C ARG A 28 12.73 9.38 -10.38
N GLU A 29 13.90 8.97 -10.85
CA GLU A 29 14.08 7.99 -11.91
C GLU A 29 13.61 6.60 -11.46
N VAL A 30 13.91 6.23 -10.20
CA VAL A 30 13.39 5.00 -9.57
C VAL A 30 11.87 5.01 -9.53
N GLY A 31 11.26 6.12 -9.09
CA GLY A 31 9.80 6.28 -9.03
C GLY A 31 9.16 6.22 -10.41
N ALA A 32 9.71 6.94 -11.40
CA ALA A 32 9.21 6.92 -12.78
C ALA A 32 9.24 5.51 -13.38
N PHE A 33 10.35 4.77 -13.17
CA PHE A 33 10.44 3.38 -13.59
C PHE A 33 9.40 2.50 -12.88
N ALA A 34 9.29 2.60 -11.56
CA ALA A 34 8.34 1.82 -10.77
C ALA A 34 6.87 2.06 -11.20
N MET A 35 6.50 3.32 -11.41
CA MET A 35 5.15 3.70 -11.86
C MET A 35 4.87 3.22 -13.28
N SER A 36 5.85 3.27 -14.19
CA SER A 36 5.68 2.74 -15.55
C SER A 36 5.44 1.23 -15.55
N LEU A 37 6.15 0.49 -14.70
CA LEU A 37 5.98 -0.95 -14.53
C LEU A 37 4.61 -1.29 -13.92
N ALA A 38 4.20 -0.53 -12.89
CA ALA A 38 2.90 -0.67 -12.26
C ALA A 38 1.76 -0.42 -13.25
N ALA A 39 1.83 0.67 -14.03
CA ALA A 39 0.84 0.99 -15.05
C ALA A 39 0.73 -0.13 -16.10
N SER A 40 1.85 -0.64 -16.62
CA SER A 40 1.84 -1.74 -17.59
C SER A 40 1.23 -3.03 -17.02
N ARG A 41 1.49 -3.34 -15.74
CA ARG A 41 0.90 -4.52 -15.07
C ARG A 41 -0.60 -4.36 -14.86
N MET A 42 -1.04 -3.18 -14.43
CA MET A 42 -2.45 -2.86 -14.21
C MET A 42 -3.25 -2.89 -15.51
N GLU A 43 -2.71 -2.36 -16.60
CA GLU A 43 -3.38 -2.36 -17.91
C GLU A 43 -3.66 -3.78 -18.41
N ARG A 44 -2.72 -4.71 -18.20
CA ARG A 44 -2.91 -6.14 -18.52
C ARG A 44 -4.03 -6.79 -17.71
N GLN A 45 -4.40 -6.20 -16.58
CA GLN A 45 -5.47 -6.67 -15.69
C GLN A 45 -6.76 -5.85 -15.87
N GLY A 46 -6.84 -4.98 -16.89
CA GLY A 46 -8.04 -4.19 -17.18
C GLY A 46 -8.18 -2.92 -16.33
N MET A 47 -7.10 -2.48 -15.67
CA MET A 47 -7.08 -1.26 -14.86
C MET A 47 -6.12 -0.23 -15.49
N LYS A 48 -6.49 1.04 -15.47
CA LYS A 48 -5.67 2.14 -15.99
C LYS A 48 -5.13 2.97 -14.84
N LEU A 49 -3.81 3.08 -14.74
CA LEU A 49 -3.11 3.96 -13.82
C LEU A 49 -2.66 5.23 -14.55
N ALA A 50 -3.11 6.39 -14.10
CA ALA A 50 -2.69 7.69 -14.58
C ALA A 50 -2.07 8.50 -13.42
N TYR A 51 -1.08 9.33 -13.73
CA TYR A 51 -0.41 10.23 -12.80
C TYR A 51 0.17 11.41 -13.58
N SER A 52 0.33 12.58 -12.94
CA SER A 52 0.83 13.79 -13.61
C SER A 52 2.35 13.92 -13.55
N ASN A 53 2.94 13.63 -12.39
CA ASN A 53 4.37 13.84 -12.16
C ASN A 53 4.93 12.87 -11.10
N VAL A 54 6.25 12.67 -11.14
CA VAL A 54 7.03 12.00 -10.09
C VAL A 54 8.12 12.95 -9.61
N GLU A 55 8.15 13.20 -8.30
CA GLU A 55 9.07 14.11 -7.62
C GLU A 55 9.96 13.32 -6.65
N PRO A 56 11.25 13.67 -6.52
CA PRO A 56 12.08 13.09 -5.47
C PRO A 56 11.61 13.56 -4.09
N ALA A 57 11.68 12.68 -3.10
CA ALA A 57 11.46 12.99 -1.71
C ALA A 57 12.58 12.41 -0.84
N GLU A 58 12.67 12.87 0.41
CA GLU A 58 13.69 12.35 1.31
C GLU A 58 13.48 10.85 1.56
N GLY A 59 14.45 10.05 1.12
CA GLY A 59 14.41 8.59 1.22
C GLY A 59 13.29 7.94 0.39
N GLY A 60 12.82 8.57 -0.69
CA GLY A 60 11.70 8.07 -1.48
C GLY A 60 11.27 9.00 -2.61
N PHE A 61 10.04 8.86 -3.07
CA PHE A 61 9.48 9.69 -4.14
C PHE A 61 7.99 9.98 -3.91
N ILE A 62 7.50 11.08 -4.49
CA ILE A 62 6.11 11.50 -4.46
C ILE A 62 5.56 11.42 -5.88
N VAL A 63 4.36 10.87 -6.02
CA VAL A 63 3.61 10.84 -7.26
C VAL A 63 2.41 11.77 -7.12
N ARG A 64 2.19 12.64 -8.11
CA ARG A 64 1.12 13.64 -8.12
C ARG A 64 -0.07 13.19 -8.97
N ASP A 65 -1.27 13.61 -8.57
CA ASP A 65 -2.54 13.43 -9.28
C ASP A 65 -2.77 11.99 -9.74
N VAL A 66 -2.65 11.04 -8.82
CA VAL A 66 -2.77 9.63 -9.15
C VAL A 66 -4.24 9.26 -9.30
N ALA A 67 -4.57 8.61 -10.41
CA ALA A 67 -5.89 8.07 -10.69
C ALA A 67 -5.77 6.62 -11.17
N LEU A 68 -6.42 5.72 -10.45
CA LEU A 68 -6.57 4.32 -10.83
C LEU A 68 -8.02 4.08 -11.24
N SER A 69 -8.23 3.73 -12.50
CA SER A 69 -9.57 3.52 -13.08
C SER A 69 -9.74 2.06 -13.51
N GLY A 70 -10.78 1.40 -13.03
CA GLY A 70 -11.20 0.06 -13.47
C GLY A 70 -12.70 -0.09 -13.27
N PHE A 71 -13.12 -1.10 -12.50
CA PHE A 71 -14.51 -1.18 -12.01
C PHE A 71 -14.86 -0.01 -11.07
N THR A 72 -13.88 0.45 -10.30
CA THR A 72 -13.97 1.63 -9.43
C THR A 72 -12.89 2.64 -9.82
N ARG A 73 -13.11 3.91 -9.49
CA ARG A 73 -12.11 4.96 -9.70
C ARG A 73 -11.57 5.41 -8.36
N PHE A 74 -10.29 5.17 -8.12
CA PHE A 74 -9.56 5.73 -6.99
C PHE A 74 -8.77 6.93 -7.49
N THR A 75 -8.80 8.06 -6.80
CA THR A 75 -7.93 9.20 -7.06
C THR A 75 -7.31 9.72 -5.78
N CYS A 76 -6.12 10.28 -5.85
CA CYS A 76 -5.50 11.02 -4.75
C CYS A 76 -4.61 12.13 -5.30
N GLU A 77 -4.52 13.23 -4.55
CA GLU A 77 -3.68 14.38 -4.93
C GLU A 77 -2.20 14.02 -4.92
N SER A 78 -1.78 13.23 -3.94
CA SER A 78 -0.42 12.71 -3.92
C SER A 78 -0.31 11.35 -3.25
N LEU A 79 0.69 10.58 -3.69
CA LEU A 79 1.14 9.32 -3.12
C LEU A 79 2.64 9.40 -2.87
N THR A 80 3.04 9.37 -1.60
CA THR A 80 4.43 9.35 -1.17
C THR A 80 4.84 7.91 -0.88
N PHE A 81 5.90 7.45 -1.53
CA PHE A 81 6.52 6.15 -1.30
C PHE A 81 7.86 6.33 -0.60
N ARG A 82 8.01 5.75 0.58
CA ARG A 82 9.24 5.74 1.38
C ARG A 82 9.66 4.31 1.65
N PRO A 83 10.54 3.75 0.81
CA PRO A 83 11.15 2.46 1.07
C PRO A 83 11.79 2.44 2.48
N ALA A 84 11.53 1.40 3.27
CA ALA A 84 12.01 1.30 4.64
C ALA A 84 13.20 0.34 4.68
N PHE A 85 14.42 0.85 4.42
CA PHE A 85 15.62 0.03 4.27
C PHE A 85 15.88 -0.91 5.48
N TRP A 86 15.85 -0.36 6.69
CA TRP A 86 16.10 -1.13 7.90
C TRP A 86 15.01 -2.16 8.20
N ALA A 87 13.74 -1.79 7.99
CA ALA A 87 12.62 -2.72 8.11
C ALA A 87 12.78 -3.85 7.09
N SER A 88 13.18 -3.53 5.86
CA SER A 88 13.39 -4.51 4.81
C SER A 88 14.49 -5.51 5.14
N LEU A 89 15.58 -5.05 5.75
CA LEU A 89 16.65 -5.93 6.23
C LEU A 89 16.22 -6.81 7.40
N ALA A 90 15.39 -6.30 8.30
CA ALA A 90 14.92 -7.04 9.47
C ALA A 90 14.03 -8.23 9.08
N VAL A 91 13.16 -8.05 8.08
CA VAL A 91 12.22 -9.09 7.61
C VAL A 91 12.69 -9.82 6.34
N LEU A 92 13.85 -9.44 5.80
CA LEU A 92 14.41 -9.96 4.54
C LEU A 92 13.42 -9.90 3.37
N ALA A 93 12.59 -8.86 3.33
CA ALA A 93 11.59 -8.62 2.30
C ALA A 93 11.48 -7.10 2.03
N PRO A 94 11.14 -6.65 0.81
CA PRO A 94 10.94 -5.23 0.55
C PRO A 94 9.78 -4.65 1.38
N VAL A 95 10.10 -3.64 2.20
CA VAL A 95 9.14 -2.87 3.00
C VAL A 95 9.11 -1.43 2.49
N CYS A 96 7.92 -0.87 2.33
CA CYS A 96 7.69 0.49 1.87
C CYS A 96 6.55 1.14 2.65
N GLU A 97 6.79 2.32 3.22
CA GLU A 97 5.74 3.16 3.76
C GLU A 97 5.10 3.95 2.63
N VAL A 98 3.78 3.87 2.52
CA VAL A 98 3.00 4.61 1.54
C VAL A 98 2.10 5.56 2.29
N ALA A 99 2.16 6.85 1.95
CA ALA A 99 1.24 7.86 2.45
C ALA A 99 0.51 8.49 1.27
N PHE A 100 -0.77 8.80 1.44
CA PHE A 100 -1.55 9.50 0.43
C PHE A 100 -2.26 10.71 1.02
N THR A 101 -2.53 11.68 0.16
CA THR A 101 -3.24 12.92 0.48
C THR A 101 -4.42 13.09 -0.47
N GLY A 102 -5.56 13.53 0.07
CA GLY A 102 -6.76 13.82 -0.72
C GLY A 102 -7.34 12.60 -1.46
N GLY A 103 -7.32 11.44 -0.81
CA GLY A 103 -7.84 10.19 -1.36
C GLY A 103 -9.36 10.25 -1.56
N THR A 104 -9.84 9.86 -2.74
CA THR A 104 -11.25 9.67 -3.04
C THR A 104 -11.49 8.40 -3.85
N VAL A 105 -12.66 7.80 -3.68
CA VAL A 105 -13.10 6.64 -4.45
C VAL A 105 -14.48 6.89 -4.98
N THR A 106 -14.65 6.75 -6.29
CA THR A 106 -15.95 6.87 -6.93
C THR A 106 -16.52 5.49 -7.21
N MET A 107 -17.67 5.21 -6.60
CA MET A 107 -18.50 4.03 -6.83
C MET A 107 -19.96 4.48 -6.91
N GLY A 108 -20.40 4.90 -8.10
CA GLY A 108 -21.66 5.62 -8.29
C GLY A 108 -21.58 7.08 -7.79
N ALA A 109 -21.23 7.29 -6.53
CA ALA A 109 -20.95 8.59 -5.91
C ALA A 109 -19.48 8.70 -5.45
N PRO A 110 -18.88 9.91 -5.43
CA PRO A 110 -17.55 10.12 -4.88
C PRO A 110 -17.55 10.02 -3.35
N MET A 111 -16.60 9.25 -2.82
CA MET A 111 -16.39 9.05 -1.38
C MET A 111 -15.00 9.56 -1.03
N ALA A 112 -14.90 10.46 -0.05
CA ALA A 112 -13.61 10.98 0.42
C ALA A 112 -13.03 10.07 1.51
N PHE A 113 -11.80 9.59 1.28
CA PHE A 113 -10.99 8.84 2.24
C PHE A 113 -10.04 9.78 3.01
N GLY A 114 -9.85 11.00 2.50
CA GLY A 114 -8.96 11.98 3.12
C GLY A 114 -7.50 11.57 2.98
N ASP A 115 -6.72 11.89 3.99
CA ASP A 115 -5.31 11.56 4.06
C ASP A 115 -5.13 10.23 4.78
N GLY A 116 -4.01 9.58 4.53
CA GLY A 116 -3.78 8.27 5.10
C GLY A 116 -2.44 7.68 4.77
N GLY A 117 -2.29 6.42 5.17
CA GLY A 117 -1.09 5.67 4.86
C GLY A 117 -1.19 4.21 5.23
N VAL A 118 -0.20 3.46 4.79
CA VAL A 118 -0.09 2.02 4.92
C VAL A 118 1.36 1.60 4.82
N VAL A 119 1.75 0.58 5.57
CA VAL A 119 3.04 -0.10 5.40
C VAL A 119 2.84 -1.29 4.49
N VAL A 120 3.63 -1.36 3.43
CA VAL A 120 3.56 -2.41 2.41
C VAL A 120 4.78 -3.30 2.54
N THR A 121 4.56 -4.58 2.80
CA THR A 121 5.61 -5.61 2.78
C THR A 121 5.36 -6.55 1.60
N ALA A 122 6.26 -6.55 0.62
CA ALA A 122 6.13 -7.38 -0.56
C ALA A 122 6.88 -8.71 -0.39
N SER A 123 6.22 -9.82 -0.72
CA SER A 123 6.84 -11.15 -0.83
C SER A 123 6.62 -11.72 -2.24
N PRO A 124 7.32 -12.80 -2.64
CA PRO A 124 7.15 -13.39 -3.96
C PRO A 124 5.73 -13.87 -4.28
N LYS A 125 4.91 -14.15 -3.25
CA LYS A 125 3.55 -14.70 -3.41
C LYS A 125 2.45 -13.76 -2.92
N GLU A 126 2.76 -12.89 -1.97
CA GLU A 126 1.77 -12.06 -1.27
C GLU A 126 2.32 -10.66 -1.00
N VAL A 127 1.43 -9.67 -1.02
CA VAL A 127 1.69 -8.31 -0.57
C VAL A 127 0.89 -8.08 0.70
N LEU A 128 1.57 -7.81 1.81
CA LEU A 128 0.97 -7.47 3.09
C LEU A 128 0.86 -5.96 3.21
N LEU A 129 -0.34 -5.48 3.55
CA LEU A 129 -0.65 -4.09 3.84
C LEU A 129 -1.02 -4.01 5.32
N GLU A 130 -0.24 -3.27 6.10
CA GLU A 130 -0.41 -3.13 7.55
C GLU A 130 -0.57 -1.67 7.95
N GLY A 131 -1.29 -1.44 9.05
CA GLY A 131 -1.48 -0.10 9.60
C GLY A 131 -2.19 0.83 8.61
N LEU A 132 -3.05 0.27 7.75
CA LEU A 132 -3.88 1.07 6.86
C LEU A 132 -4.70 2.02 7.73
N ARG A 133 -4.54 3.32 7.49
CA ARG A 133 -5.24 4.38 8.21
C ARG A 133 -5.73 5.43 7.24
N THR A 134 -6.95 5.90 7.44
CA THR A 134 -7.54 7.05 6.74
C THR A 134 -8.19 7.97 7.76
N ASP A 135 -8.15 9.28 7.52
CA ASP A 135 -8.71 10.30 8.41
C ASP A 135 -9.96 11.01 7.86
N GLY A 136 -10.42 10.63 6.67
CA GLY A 136 -11.67 11.12 6.09
C GLY A 136 -12.94 10.54 6.71
N ASP A 137 -14.06 10.78 6.04
CA ASP A 137 -15.39 10.30 6.45
C ASP A 137 -15.47 8.78 6.49
N PHE A 138 -14.66 8.12 5.66
CA PHE A 138 -14.43 6.69 5.67
C PHE A 138 -13.11 6.36 6.37
N ARG A 139 -13.19 5.74 7.55
CA ARG A 139 -11.99 5.28 8.27
C ARG A 139 -11.77 3.80 8.07
N VAL A 140 -10.57 3.44 7.65
CA VAL A 140 -10.09 2.06 7.62
C VAL A 140 -9.00 1.91 8.65
N GLN A 141 -9.08 0.87 9.46
CA GLN A 141 -8.00 0.49 10.36
C GLN A 141 -7.79 -1.02 10.36
N GLY A 142 -6.59 -1.47 9.99
CA GLY A 142 -6.23 -2.88 10.09
C GLY A 142 -5.17 -3.32 9.08
N TYR A 143 -5.28 -4.58 8.65
CA TYR A 143 -4.36 -5.19 7.69
C TYR A 143 -5.09 -6.02 6.64
N LEU A 144 -4.45 -6.20 5.48
CA LEU A 144 -4.88 -7.14 4.45
C LEU A 144 -3.70 -7.69 3.66
N THR A 145 -3.80 -8.92 3.17
CA THR A 145 -2.86 -9.50 2.21
C THR A 145 -3.50 -9.64 0.84
N VAL A 146 -2.73 -9.38 -0.20
CA VAL A 146 -3.14 -9.54 -1.60
C VAL A 146 -2.19 -10.52 -2.28
N ASP A 147 -2.73 -11.52 -2.98
CA ASP A 147 -1.97 -12.30 -3.96
C ASP A 147 -2.01 -11.53 -5.29
N PRO A 148 -0.90 -10.90 -5.72
CA PRO A 148 -0.86 -10.10 -6.94
C PRO A 148 -0.95 -10.95 -8.22
N GLY A 149 -0.64 -12.25 -8.14
CA GLY A 149 -0.74 -13.16 -9.28
C GLY A 149 -2.19 -13.55 -9.57
N ARG A 150 -3.00 -13.71 -8.51
CA ARG A 150 -4.43 -14.05 -8.62
C ARG A 150 -5.36 -12.85 -8.49
N MET A 151 -4.84 -11.68 -8.11
CA MET A 151 -5.62 -10.49 -7.77
C MET A 151 -6.70 -10.79 -6.71
N LYS A 152 -6.35 -11.59 -5.70
CA LYS A 152 -7.26 -11.99 -4.62
C LYS A 152 -6.76 -11.53 -3.27
N ILE A 153 -7.69 -11.12 -2.40
CA ILE A 153 -7.41 -10.85 -0.99
C ILE A 153 -7.19 -12.19 -0.29
N GLY A 154 -6.02 -12.40 0.29
CA GLY A 154 -5.66 -13.61 1.03
C GLY A 154 -6.30 -13.62 2.42
N ARG A 155 -5.75 -12.81 3.32
CA ARG A 155 -6.22 -12.56 4.69
C ARG A 155 -6.62 -11.09 4.80
N ALA A 156 -7.63 -10.79 5.59
CA ALA A 156 -8.01 -9.41 5.88
C ALA A 156 -8.64 -9.33 7.26
N GLU A 157 -8.26 -8.31 7.99
CA GLU A 157 -8.95 -7.85 9.19
C GLU A 157 -8.78 -6.34 9.24
N ALA A 158 -9.79 -5.63 8.72
CA ALA A 158 -9.84 -4.19 8.75
C ALA A 158 -11.22 -3.72 9.20
N GLU A 159 -11.25 -2.86 10.21
CA GLU A 159 -12.45 -2.14 10.64
C GLU A 159 -12.71 -1.00 9.66
N LEU A 160 -13.97 -0.86 9.25
CA LEU A 160 -14.46 0.14 8.32
C LEU A 160 -15.52 0.97 9.05
N ALA A 161 -15.20 2.22 9.38
CA ALA A 161 -16.17 3.19 9.85
C ALA A 161 -16.69 3.98 8.65
N VAL A 162 -17.99 3.88 8.38
CA VAL A 162 -18.61 4.41 7.16
C VAL A 162 -19.81 5.28 7.51
N PRO A 163 -20.03 6.43 6.85
CA PRO A 163 -21.19 7.26 7.11
C PRO A 163 -22.51 6.58 6.69
N PRO A 164 -23.64 6.86 7.36
CA PRO A 164 -24.93 6.20 7.09
C PRO A 164 -25.40 6.32 5.64
N ALA A 165 -25.08 7.43 4.97
CA ALA A 165 -25.43 7.67 3.57
C ALA A 165 -24.80 6.68 2.57
N PHE A 166 -23.82 5.89 3.02
CA PHE A 166 -23.06 4.96 2.18
C PHE A 166 -23.22 3.49 2.60
N GLU A 167 -24.12 3.18 3.54
CA GLU A 167 -24.39 1.78 3.93
C GLU A 167 -24.90 0.94 2.75
N GLU A 168 -25.77 1.49 1.90
CA GLU A 168 -26.29 0.79 0.71
C GLU A 168 -25.17 0.41 -0.29
N ASN A 169 -24.14 1.25 -0.39
CA ASN A 169 -22.99 0.98 -1.25
C ASN A 169 -22.12 -0.17 -0.70
N LEU A 170 -21.98 -0.24 0.63
CA LEU A 170 -21.27 -1.37 1.28
C LEU A 170 -22.04 -2.67 1.15
N GLU A 171 -23.37 -2.65 1.29
CA GLU A 171 -24.21 -3.82 1.10
C GLU A 171 -24.07 -4.37 -0.33
N THR A 172 -23.94 -3.50 -1.32
CA THR A 172 -23.64 -3.89 -2.70
C THR A 172 -22.25 -4.53 -2.82
N LEU A 173 -21.26 -3.99 -2.09
CA LEU A 173 -19.88 -4.48 -2.07
C LEU A 173 -19.69 -5.83 -1.36
N VAL A 174 -20.60 -6.25 -0.47
CA VAL A 174 -20.56 -7.59 0.17
C VAL A 174 -20.52 -8.72 -0.88
N ASN A 175 -21.11 -8.50 -2.06
CA ASN A 175 -21.08 -9.48 -3.15
C ASN A 175 -19.71 -9.63 -3.82
N PHE A 176 -18.81 -8.65 -3.62
CA PHE A 176 -17.51 -8.59 -4.30
C PHE A 176 -16.33 -8.67 -3.32
N LEU A 177 -16.53 -8.27 -2.07
CA LEU A 177 -15.53 -8.19 -1.02
C LEU A 177 -15.99 -8.99 0.20
N PRO A 178 -15.05 -9.62 0.95
CA PRO A 178 -15.37 -10.35 2.18
C PRO A 178 -15.69 -9.37 3.32
N LEU A 179 -16.84 -8.71 3.22
CA LEU A 179 -17.36 -7.73 4.17
C LEU A 179 -18.35 -8.39 5.13
N VAL A 180 -18.23 -8.07 6.42
CA VAL A 180 -19.08 -8.55 7.50
C VAL A 180 -19.61 -7.34 8.26
N LYS A 181 -20.93 -7.22 8.39
CA LYS A 181 -21.58 -6.23 9.26
C LYS A 181 -21.81 -6.87 10.63
N GLU A 182 -21.24 -6.29 11.69
CA GLU A 182 -21.47 -6.72 13.06
C GLU A 182 -22.81 -6.14 13.60
N PRO A 183 -23.41 -6.76 14.64
CA PRO A 183 -24.72 -6.34 15.17
C PRO A 183 -24.77 -4.92 15.73
N ASP A 184 -23.60 -4.33 16.00
CA ASP A 184 -23.42 -2.96 16.45
C ASP A 184 -23.37 -1.93 15.30
N GLY A 185 -23.53 -2.39 14.04
CA GLY A 185 -23.53 -1.55 12.85
C GLY A 185 -22.14 -1.30 12.25
N ARG A 186 -21.07 -1.84 12.85
CA ARG A 186 -19.72 -1.70 12.32
C ARG A 186 -19.44 -2.67 11.18
N TRP A 187 -18.66 -2.21 10.21
CA TRP A 187 -18.29 -3.00 9.05
C TRP A 187 -16.85 -3.50 9.20
N PHE A 188 -16.62 -4.76 8.84
CA PHE A 188 -15.31 -5.38 8.85
C PHE A 188 -15.02 -6.04 7.52
N LEU A 189 -13.83 -5.78 6.97
CA LEU A 189 -13.27 -6.59 5.90
C LEU A 189 -12.59 -7.81 6.55
N ARG A 190 -13.28 -8.95 6.57
CA ARG A 190 -12.81 -10.19 7.22
C ARG A 190 -13.06 -11.39 6.30
N ARG A 191 -11.99 -12.09 5.93
CA ARG A 191 -12.10 -13.37 5.21
C ARG A 191 -12.15 -14.51 6.22
N ALA A 192 -13.19 -15.36 6.16
CA ALA A 192 -13.33 -16.50 7.05
C ALA A 192 -12.15 -17.49 6.90
N PRO A 193 -11.72 -18.17 7.98
CA PRO A 193 -10.54 -19.05 7.98
C PRO A 193 -10.67 -20.34 7.14
N GLY A 194 -11.71 -20.49 6.31
CA GLY A 194 -11.99 -21.71 5.53
C GLY A 194 -11.81 -21.61 4.01
N GLU A 195 -11.57 -20.43 3.43
CA GLU A 195 -11.47 -20.26 1.96
C GLU A 195 -10.05 -20.00 1.42
N GLY A 196 -9.06 -19.97 2.31
CA GLY A 196 -7.65 -20.06 1.96
C GLY A 196 -7.22 -21.51 2.03
N GLY A 197 -6.95 -22.12 0.87
CA GLY A 197 -6.42 -23.49 0.78
C GLY A 197 -5.31 -23.75 1.80
N THR A 198 -5.34 -24.96 2.35
CA THR A 198 -4.51 -25.54 3.41
C THR A 198 -3.01 -25.21 3.32
N PRO A 199 -2.30 -25.28 4.46
CA PRO A 199 -0.89 -24.89 4.61
C PRO A 199 0.07 -25.58 3.64
#